data_AF-A0A953PK76-F1
#
_entry.id   AF-A0A953PK76-F1
#
_cell.length_a   1.000
_cell.length_b   1.000
_cell.length_c   1.000
_cell.angle_alpha   90.00
_cell.angle_beta   90.00
_cell.angle_gamma   90.00
#
_symmetry.space_group_name_H-M   'P 1'
#
loop_
_entity.id
_entity.type
_entity.pdbx_description
1 polymer ?
#
loop_
_entity_poly.entity_id
_entity_poly.type
_entity_poly.pdbx_seq_one_letter_code
_entity_poly.pdbx_strand_id
1 'polypeptide(L)'
;MSIYATLWHLQFPLHGDAYAGCEWVDVLAQGVPAHVGTPTPGYGYESGDPFEAFLPAAVRIGDGATEDDLRAVVFIVSTSAKGTTRSGQEYESPLLVLTGAEYAAMPFQALHDRLCMALRGTRPRLVLEVLRSDSVTTLVFEDGSQVSGPPISK
;
A
#
# COMPACT_ATOMS: atom_id res chain seq x y z
N MET A 1 3.16 20.16 -9.71
CA MET A 1 4.17 19.33 -8.98
C MET A 1 3.44 18.33 -8.10
N SER A 2 4.07 17.19 -7.80
CA SER A 2 3.51 16.12 -6.94
C SER A 2 3.95 16.34 -5.49
N ILE A 3 3.10 16.00 -4.51
CA ILE A 3 3.45 16.04 -3.07
C ILE A 3 4.15 14.76 -2.57
N TYR A 4 4.35 13.79 -3.46
CA TYR A 4 4.86 12.46 -3.12
C TYR A 4 6.28 12.25 -3.63
N ALA A 5 7.07 11.53 -2.84
CA ALA A 5 8.36 10.95 -3.24
C ALA A 5 8.29 9.43 -3.16
N THR A 6 8.73 8.73 -4.22
CA THR A 6 8.78 7.26 -4.21
C THR A 6 9.89 6.79 -3.27
N LEU A 7 9.53 5.99 -2.27
CA LEU A 7 10.47 5.37 -1.34
C LEU A 7 10.97 4.03 -1.88
N TRP A 8 10.06 3.21 -2.39
CA TRP A 8 10.37 1.93 -3.03
C TRP A 8 9.26 1.50 -3.99
N HIS A 9 9.61 0.51 -4.82
CA HIS A 9 8.74 -0.17 -5.77
C HIS A 9 9.05 -1.67 -5.70
N LEU A 10 8.07 -2.48 -5.31
CA LEU A 10 8.20 -3.92 -5.11
C LEU A 10 7.01 -4.68 -5.71
N GLN A 11 7.18 -5.98 -5.96
CA GLN A 11 6.12 -6.87 -6.44
C GLN A 11 5.45 -7.63 -5.30
N PHE A 12 4.13 -7.76 -5.38
CA PHE A 12 3.29 -8.53 -4.47
C PHE A 12 2.37 -9.48 -5.26
N PRO A 13 1.88 -10.58 -4.67
CA PRO A 13 0.86 -11.39 -5.32
C PRO A 13 -0.40 -10.56 -5.57
N LEU A 14 -0.93 -10.58 -6.79
CA LEU A 14 -2.08 -9.76 -7.21
C LEU A 14 -3.31 -9.95 -6.32
N HIS A 15 -3.46 -11.15 -5.74
CA HIS A 15 -4.57 -11.50 -4.85
C HIS A 15 -4.14 -11.67 -3.39
N GLY A 16 -2.95 -11.20 -3.03
CA GLY A 16 -2.48 -11.19 -1.64
C GLY A 16 -2.08 -12.55 -1.06
N ASP A 17 -2.01 -13.60 -1.88
CA ASP A 17 -1.53 -14.94 -1.51
C ASP A 17 -0.61 -15.47 -2.60
N ALA A 18 0.57 -15.96 -2.20
CA ALA A 18 1.55 -16.53 -3.12
C ALA A 18 1.30 -18.03 -3.32
N TYR A 19 1.31 -18.49 -4.58
CA TYR A 19 1.23 -19.89 -4.99
C TYR A 19 1.89 -20.07 -6.37
N ALA A 20 2.11 -21.31 -6.82
CA ALA A 20 2.73 -21.56 -8.11
C ALA A 20 1.87 -21.01 -9.26
N GLY A 21 2.44 -20.10 -10.06
CA GLY A 21 1.74 -19.48 -11.18
C GLY A 21 0.79 -18.34 -10.79
N CYS A 22 0.85 -17.81 -9.56
CA CYS A 22 0.14 -16.59 -9.21
C CYS A 22 0.63 -15.39 -10.04
N GLU A 23 -0.29 -14.48 -10.33
CA GLU A 23 0.02 -13.20 -10.95
C GLU A 23 0.60 -12.23 -9.93
N TRP A 24 1.44 -11.31 -10.41
CA TRP A 24 2.13 -10.31 -9.59
C TRP A 24 1.67 -8.91 -9.96
N VAL A 25 1.70 -8.02 -8.97
CA VAL A 25 1.36 -6.62 -9.13
C VAL A 25 2.44 -5.73 -8.51
N ASP A 26 2.72 -4.63 -9.18
CA ASP A 26 3.64 -3.61 -8.70
C ASP A 26 2.98 -2.71 -7.66
N VAL A 27 3.58 -2.63 -6.48
CA VAL A 27 3.17 -1.74 -5.39
C VAL A 27 4.26 -0.69 -5.17
N LEU A 28 3.86 0.57 -5.05
CA LEU A 28 4.73 1.69 -4.72
C LEU A 28 4.42 2.18 -3.31
N ALA A 29 5.46 2.44 -2.53
CA ALA A 29 5.37 3.25 -1.34
C ALA A 29 5.78 4.69 -1.64
N GLN A 30 4.90 5.62 -1.33
CA GLN A 30 5.08 7.03 -1.62
C GLN A 30 5.04 7.84 -0.32
N GLY A 31 6.19 8.40 0.03
CA GLY A 31 6.34 9.29 1.18
C GLY A 31 5.78 10.68 0.88
N VAL A 32 5.11 11.26 1.86
CA VAL A 32 4.74 12.67 1.91
C VAL A 32 5.63 13.35 2.96
N PRO A 33 6.49 14.31 2.58
CA PRO A 33 7.37 15.00 3.52
C PRO A 33 6.60 15.76 4.61
N ALA A 34 7.23 15.95 5.78
CA ALA A 34 6.63 16.62 6.94
C ALA A 34 6.18 18.07 6.65
N HIS A 35 6.87 18.77 5.74
CA HIS A 35 6.54 20.14 5.36
C HIS A 35 5.24 20.28 4.53
N VAL A 36 4.66 19.18 4.06
CA VAL A 36 3.43 19.21 3.27
C VAL A 36 2.21 19.39 4.18
N GLY A 37 1.55 20.54 4.07
CA GLY A 37 0.38 20.89 4.88
C GLY A 37 0.71 21.33 6.31
N THR A 38 1.99 21.53 6.65
CA THR A 38 2.40 21.87 8.01
C THR A 38 1.90 23.25 8.45
N PRO A 39 1.34 23.40 9.66
CA PRO A 39 0.97 24.72 10.18
C PRO A 39 2.18 25.53 10.67
N THR A 40 3.41 25.01 10.57
CA THR A 40 4.63 25.74 10.94
C THR A 40 4.83 26.95 10.00
N PRO A 41 5.08 28.16 10.52
CA PRO A 41 5.32 29.34 9.70
C PRO A 41 6.53 29.19 8.77
N GLY A 42 6.40 29.67 7.53
CA GLY A 42 7.45 29.66 6.51
C GLY A 42 7.29 28.57 5.45
N TYR A 43 6.29 27.68 5.58
CA TYR A 43 6.05 26.58 4.65
C TYR A 43 4.80 26.76 3.76
N GLY A 44 4.03 27.83 3.95
CA GLY A 44 2.95 28.22 3.04
C GLY A 44 1.59 27.54 3.28
N TYR A 45 1.41 26.88 4.42
CA TYR A 45 0.15 26.24 4.84
C TYR A 45 -0.39 26.83 6.15
N GLU A 46 0.01 28.05 6.50
CA GLU A 46 -0.39 28.73 7.74
C GLU A 46 -1.91 28.99 7.80
N SER A 47 -2.58 29.07 6.65
CA SER A 47 -4.03 29.21 6.54
C SER A 47 -4.79 27.89 6.67
N GLY A 48 -4.10 26.75 6.73
CA GLY A 48 -4.70 25.43 6.83
C GLY A 48 -4.08 24.39 5.88
N ASP A 49 -4.36 23.13 6.17
CA ASP A 49 -3.85 21.97 5.46
C ASP A 49 -4.81 21.52 4.35
N PRO A 50 -4.49 21.72 3.06
CA PRO A 50 -5.39 21.34 1.97
C PRO A 50 -5.47 19.82 1.75
N PHE A 51 -4.67 19.03 2.47
CA PHE A 51 -4.57 17.58 2.30
C PHE A 51 -5.15 16.79 3.48
N GLU A 52 -5.65 17.47 4.53
CA GLU A 52 -6.17 16.85 5.76
C GLU A 52 -7.29 15.83 5.51
N ALA A 53 -8.02 15.98 4.40
CA ALA A 53 -9.16 15.14 4.07
C ALA A 53 -8.80 13.73 3.56
N PHE A 54 -7.52 13.48 3.22
CA PHE A 54 -7.04 12.18 2.72
C PHE A 54 -5.63 11.79 3.20
N LEU A 55 -4.94 12.66 3.92
CA LEU A 55 -3.67 12.35 4.59
C LEU A 55 -3.84 12.39 6.11
N PRO A 56 -3.01 11.64 6.87
CA PRO A 56 -2.89 11.79 8.31
C PRO A 56 -2.60 13.25 8.72
N ALA A 57 -2.85 13.61 9.97
CA ALA A 57 -2.67 14.97 10.47
C ALA A 57 -1.28 15.56 10.12
N ALA A 58 -1.25 16.85 9.78
CA ALA A 58 -0.02 17.54 9.47
C ALA A 58 0.95 17.59 10.66
N VAL A 59 2.25 17.52 10.36
CA VAL A 59 3.32 17.51 11.36
C VAL A 59 3.79 18.94 11.62
N ARG A 60 3.97 19.34 12.89
CA ARG A 60 4.64 20.59 13.25
C ARG A 60 6.15 20.38 13.27
N ILE A 61 6.85 21.10 12.41
CA ILE A 61 8.32 21.09 12.37
C ILE A 61 8.84 21.96 13.52
N GLY A 62 9.82 21.42 14.26
CA GLY A 62 10.41 22.05 15.45
C GLY A 62 9.98 21.42 16.79
N ASP A 63 8.84 20.73 16.83
CA ASP A 63 8.33 20.00 18.01
C ASP A 63 8.88 18.55 18.03
N GLY A 64 10.19 18.39 17.83
CA GLY A 64 10.85 17.08 17.74
C GLY A 64 10.80 16.41 16.36
N ALA A 65 10.00 16.93 15.44
CA ALA A 65 10.02 16.55 14.02
C ALA A 65 10.84 17.56 13.19
N THR A 66 11.48 17.05 12.14
CA THR A 66 12.34 17.75 11.19
C THR A 66 11.75 17.74 9.78
N GLU A 67 12.33 18.50 8.87
CA GLU A 67 11.90 18.52 7.45
C GLU A 67 12.09 17.18 6.74
N ASP A 68 13.07 16.38 7.20
CA ASP A 68 13.41 15.07 6.63
C ASP A 68 12.43 13.96 7.06
N ASP A 69 11.61 14.24 8.08
CA ASP A 69 10.58 13.31 8.51
C ASP A 69 9.45 13.20 7.48
N LEU A 70 8.75 12.07 7.53
CA LEU A 70 7.56 11.84 6.72
C LEU A 70 6.32 12.19 7.52
N ARG A 71 5.43 12.98 6.92
CA ARG A 71 4.05 13.11 7.40
C ARG A 71 3.32 11.78 7.22
N ALA A 72 3.43 11.20 6.04
CA ALA A 72 2.69 10.01 5.66
C ALA A 72 3.44 9.12 4.67
N VAL A 73 3.01 7.86 4.57
CA VAL A 73 3.35 6.95 3.48
C VAL A 73 2.07 6.38 2.91
N VAL A 74 1.86 6.60 1.61
CA VAL A 74 0.72 6.09 0.84
C VAL A 74 1.20 4.91 0.00
N PHE A 75 0.50 3.79 0.09
CA PHE A 75 0.77 2.59 -0.70
C PHE A 75 -0.26 2.47 -1.80
N ILE A 76 0.20 2.33 -3.04
CA ILE A 76 -0.64 2.24 -4.22
C ILE A 76 -0.22 1.08 -5.11
N VAL A 77 -1.14 0.61 -5.94
CA VAL A 77 -0.79 -0.18 -7.11
C VAL A 77 -0.25 0.77 -8.19
N SER A 78 0.73 0.34 -9.00
CA SER A 78 1.33 1.20 -10.03
C SER A 78 0.32 1.76 -11.05
N THR A 79 -0.80 1.07 -11.24
CA THR A 79 -1.91 1.46 -12.11
C THR A 79 -2.99 2.30 -11.41
N SER A 80 -2.84 2.62 -10.12
CA SER A 80 -3.81 3.43 -9.37
C SER A 80 -3.93 4.83 -9.96
N ALA A 81 -5.17 5.25 -10.23
CA ALA A 81 -5.48 6.58 -10.70
C ALA A 81 -5.28 7.63 -9.61
N LYS A 82 -4.75 8.79 -10.02
CA LYS A 82 -4.52 9.97 -9.19
C LYS A 82 -5.35 11.13 -9.73
N GLY A 83 -5.97 11.86 -8.82
CA GLY A 83 -6.77 13.04 -9.11
C GLY A 83 -8.26 12.77 -8.93
N THR A 84 -8.75 12.98 -7.70
CA THR A 84 -10.19 12.97 -7.41
C THR A 84 -10.80 14.33 -7.74
N THR A 85 -12.12 14.41 -7.78
CA THR A 85 -12.86 15.69 -7.88
C THR A 85 -12.48 16.66 -6.76
N ARG A 86 -12.09 16.12 -5.59
CA ARG A 86 -11.68 16.90 -4.42
C ARG A 86 -10.25 17.44 -4.56
N SER A 87 -9.33 16.62 -5.05
CA SER A 87 -7.93 17.00 -5.14
C SER A 87 -7.20 16.25 -6.25
N GLY A 88 -6.50 17.00 -7.10
CA GLY A 88 -5.57 16.45 -8.10
C GLY A 88 -4.38 15.67 -7.50
N GLN A 89 -4.17 15.74 -6.18
CA GLN A 89 -3.12 15.02 -5.48
C GLN A 89 -3.60 13.72 -4.82
N GLU A 90 -4.91 13.52 -4.70
CA GLU A 90 -5.47 12.37 -4.02
C GLU A 90 -5.50 11.14 -4.93
N TYR A 91 -5.14 9.97 -4.40
CA TYR A 91 -5.32 8.68 -5.08
C TYR A 91 -6.75 8.17 -4.88
N GLU A 92 -7.38 7.64 -5.93
CA GLU A 92 -8.78 7.18 -5.86
C GLU A 92 -8.96 5.97 -4.94
N SER A 93 -7.96 5.09 -4.86
CA SER A 93 -8.03 3.85 -4.08
C SER A 93 -6.63 3.43 -3.62
N PRO A 94 -6.03 4.12 -2.63
CA PRO A 94 -4.78 3.65 -2.02
C PRO A 94 -5.03 2.34 -1.29
N LEU A 95 -4.05 1.43 -1.32
CA LEU A 95 -4.09 0.16 -0.58
C LEU A 95 -4.04 0.40 0.93
N LEU A 96 -3.20 1.35 1.34
CA LEU A 96 -2.96 1.69 2.74
C LEU A 96 -2.40 3.11 2.84
N VAL A 97 -2.74 3.81 3.90
CA VAL A 97 -2.14 5.11 4.26
C VAL A 97 -1.71 5.04 5.71
N LEU A 98 -0.44 5.31 5.98
CA LEU A 98 0.15 5.35 7.31
C LEU A 98 0.72 6.73 7.59
N THR A 99 0.82 7.11 8.86
CA THR A 99 1.72 8.20 9.28
C THR A 99 3.18 7.78 9.03
N GLY A 100 4.08 8.77 8.88
CA GLY A 100 5.50 8.46 8.78
C GLY A 100 6.05 7.73 10.01
N ALA A 101 5.55 8.06 11.20
CA ALA A 101 5.91 7.40 12.45
C ALA A 101 5.46 5.92 12.49
N GLU A 102 4.21 5.63 12.08
CA GLU A 102 3.72 4.25 11.98
C GLU A 102 4.54 3.45 10.96
N TYR A 103 4.85 4.04 9.80
CA TYR A 103 5.69 3.38 8.80
C TYR A 103 7.09 3.06 9.35
N ALA A 104 7.75 4.04 9.99
CA ALA A 104 9.09 3.87 10.53
C ALA A 104 9.18 2.83 11.65
N ALA A 105 8.12 2.70 12.47
CA ALA A 105 8.08 1.74 13.56
C ALA A 105 7.62 0.33 13.12
N MET A 106 7.06 0.17 11.93
CA MET A 106 6.46 -1.08 11.48
C MET A 106 7.50 -2.05 10.91
N PRO A 107 7.60 -3.29 11.43
CA PRO A 107 8.42 -4.32 10.80
C PRO A 107 7.92 -4.64 9.39
N PHE A 108 8.83 -4.91 8.46
CA PHE A 108 8.47 -5.19 7.08
C PHE A 108 7.45 -6.34 6.93
N GLN A 109 7.55 -7.40 7.74
CA GLN A 109 6.57 -8.50 7.71
C GLN A 109 5.15 -8.02 8.01
N ALA A 110 4.96 -7.14 9.00
CA ALA A 110 3.64 -6.61 9.35
C ALA A 110 3.10 -5.70 8.24
N LEU A 111 3.97 -4.93 7.58
CA LEU A 111 3.61 -4.12 6.42
C LEU A 111 3.20 -5.01 5.23
N HIS A 112 4.01 -6.03 4.94
CA HIS A 112 3.75 -7.01 3.89
C HIS A 112 2.37 -7.67 4.08
N ASP A 113 2.07 -8.13 5.29
CA ASP A 113 0.80 -8.80 5.59
C ASP A 113 -0.40 -7.85 5.42
N ARG A 114 -0.27 -6.57 5.79
CA ARG A 114 -1.32 -5.56 5.57
C ARG A 114 -1.52 -5.27 4.08
N LEU A 115 -0.45 -5.17 3.29
CA LEU A 115 -0.55 -4.94 1.86
C LEU A 115 -1.17 -6.14 1.14
N CYS A 116 -0.75 -7.37 1.49
CA CYS A 116 -1.35 -8.59 0.98
C CYS A 116 -2.84 -8.69 1.36
N MET A 117 -3.21 -8.34 2.58
CA MET A 117 -4.63 -8.28 3.00
C MET A 117 -5.42 -7.26 2.20
N ALA A 118 -4.87 -6.07 1.96
CA ALA A 118 -5.52 -5.03 1.14
C ALA A 118 -5.70 -5.48 -0.31
N LEU A 119 -4.69 -6.12 -0.91
CA LEU A 119 -4.75 -6.67 -2.27
C LEU A 119 -5.76 -7.82 -2.40
N ARG A 120 -5.83 -8.69 -1.39
CA ARG A 120 -6.81 -9.77 -1.33
C ARG A 120 -8.24 -9.24 -1.36
N GLY A 121 -8.49 -8.14 -0.64
CA GLY A 121 -9.81 -7.54 -0.49
C GLY A 121 -10.73 -8.50 0.26
N THR A 122 -11.88 -8.82 -0.34
CA THR A 122 -12.88 -9.73 0.25
C THR A 122 -12.72 -11.19 -0.16
N ARG A 123 -11.68 -11.53 -0.93
CA ARG A 123 -11.42 -12.91 -1.35
C ARG A 123 -11.01 -13.76 -0.15
N PRO A 124 -11.41 -15.04 -0.09
CA PRO A 124 -10.96 -15.93 0.97
C PRO A 124 -9.46 -16.15 0.86
N ARG A 125 -8.78 -16.26 1.99
CA ARG A 125 -7.35 -16.54 2.06
C ARG A 125 -7.03 -17.94 1.50
N LEU A 126 -5.95 -18.05 0.73
CA LEU A 126 -5.36 -19.35 0.40
C LEU A 126 -4.77 -20.02 1.65
N VAL A 127 -5.20 -21.24 1.96
CA VAL A 127 -4.71 -22.00 3.13
C VAL A 127 -3.74 -23.11 2.75
N LEU A 128 -3.88 -23.69 1.55
CA LEU A 128 -3.02 -24.78 1.09
C LEU A 128 -2.99 -24.86 -0.44
N GLU A 129 -1.82 -25.18 -0.98
CA GLU A 129 -1.61 -25.60 -2.36
C GLU A 129 -1.27 -27.09 -2.38
N VAL A 130 -2.02 -27.89 -3.15
CA VAL A 130 -1.82 -29.33 -3.29
C VAL A 130 -1.28 -29.63 -4.69
N LEU A 131 -0.03 -30.08 -4.75
CA LEU A 131 0.60 -30.60 -5.97
C LEU A 131 0.28 -32.09 -6.10
N ARG A 132 -0.47 -32.45 -7.14
CA ARG A 132 -0.84 -33.84 -7.41
C ARG A 132 0.15 -34.50 -8.37
N SER A 133 0.20 -35.82 -8.35
CA SER A 133 1.11 -36.62 -9.21
C SER A 133 0.82 -36.49 -10.71
N ASP A 134 -0.38 -36.04 -11.07
CA ASP A 134 -0.79 -35.71 -12.44
C ASP A 134 -0.39 -34.29 -12.88
N SER A 135 0.44 -33.60 -12.08
CA SER A 135 0.88 -32.20 -12.29
C SER A 135 -0.25 -31.17 -12.19
N VAL A 136 -1.45 -31.58 -11.75
CA VAL A 136 -2.55 -30.67 -11.44
C VAL A 136 -2.31 -30.05 -10.05
N THR A 137 -2.53 -28.75 -9.97
CA THR A 137 -2.45 -28.02 -8.70
C THR A 137 -3.86 -27.69 -8.22
N THR A 138 -4.16 -28.00 -6.96
CA THR A 138 -5.42 -27.62 -6.32
C THR A 138 -5.14 -26.60 -5.23
N LEU A 139 -5.73 -25.42 -5.36
CA LEU A 139 -5.73 -24.36 -4.36
C LEU A 139 -6.94 -24.55 -3.44
N VAL A 140 -6.71 -24.54 -2.13
CA VAL A 140 -7.74 -24.66 -1.10
C VAL A 140 -7.79 -23.35 -0.31
N PHE A 141 -8.99 -22.80 -0.18
CA PHE A 141 -9.22 -21.53 0.50
C PHE A 141 -9.87 -21.73 1.87
N GLU A 142 -9.79 -20.70 2.72
CA GLU A 142 -10.28 -20.76 4.11
C GLU A 142 -11.80 -20.98 4.23
N ASP A 143 -12.56 -20.61 3.20
CA ASP A 143 -14.02 -20.84 3.11
C ASP A 143 -14.36 -22.28 2.64
N GLY A 144 -13.35 -23.11 2.41
CA GLY A 144 -13.49 -24.47 1.92
C GLY A 144 -13.64 -24.59 0.40
N SER A 145 -13.69 -23.47 -0.34
CA SER A 145 -13.69 -23.49 -1.79
C SER A 145 -12.36 -24.03 -2.33
N GLN A 146 -12.41 -24.64 -3.53
CA GLN A 146 -11.25 -25.23 -4.18
C GLN A 146 -11.21 -24.85 -5.64
N VAL A 147 -10.02 -24.48 -6.12
CA VAL A 147 -9.76 -24.18 -7.54
C VAL A 147 -8.66 -25.11 -8.02
N SER A 148 -8.95 -25.90 -9.05
CA SER A 148 -7.93 -26.73 -9.70
C SER A 148 -7.41 -26.01 -10.95
N GLY A 149 -6.10 -25.79 -11.00
CA GLY A 149 -5.42 -25.22 -12.15
C GLY A 149 -5.14 -26.24 -13.25
N PRO A 150 -4.78 -25.79 -14.47
CA PRO A 150 -4.26 -26.66 -15.51
C PRO A 150 -2.91 -27.28 -15.08
N PRO A 151 -2.42 -28.34 -15.77
CA PRO A 151 -1.14 -28.95 -15.44
C PRO A 151 -0.01 -27.92 -15.48
N ILE A 152 0.86 -27.90 -14.46
CA ILE A 152 2.08 -27.07 -14.50
C ILE A 152 2.95 -27.59 -15.66
N SER A 153 3.01 -26.83 -16.74
CA SER A 153 3.92 -27.13 -17.86
C SER A 153 5.32 -26.69 -17.48
N LYS A 154 6.27 -27.64 -17.58
CA LYS A 154 7.71 -27.39 -17.37
C LYS A 154 8.31 -26.51 -18.46
#